data_AF-A0A7S0UHW6-F1
#
_entry.id   AF-A0A7S0UHW6-F1
#
_cell.length_a   1.000
_cell.length_b   1.000
_cell.length_c   1.000
_cell.angle_alpha   90.00
_cell.angle_beta   90.00
_cell.angle_gamma   90.00
#
_symmetry.space_group_name_H-M   'P 1'
#
loop_
_entity.id
_entity.type
_entity.pdbx_description
1 polymer ?
#
loop_
_entity_poly.entity_id
_entity_poly.type
_entity_poly.pdbx_seq_one_letter_code
_entity_poly.pdbx_strand_id
1 'polypeptide(L)'
;EITNHPIGRLIFHLTNPSALPKHAENIIQLAKGSRRGIDPKAHYVGCEFDFSPVAIEDGMGRYRWGHQLRGRGRNGIGRADEPISDPESQAECCHSTFGGQYYGDNYSEIENDPGVMLTVPVVGPGFGSSKFSIVRVGESPKEWGETLLINSGVIGRLDASSLEVLHTMARQRVGPPTVVSSGVLDATEVG
;
A
#
# COMPACT_ATOMS: atom_id res chain seq x y z
N GLU A 1 9.76 -2.36 -12.02
CA GLU A 1 10.40 -1.85 -13.26
C GLU A 1 9.48 -0.87 -13.94
N ILE A 2 9.99 -0.06 -14.86
CA ILE A 2 9.19 0.75 -15.77
C ILE A 2 9.66 0.43 -17.18
N THR A 3 8.74 0.08 -18.10
CA THR A 3 9.09 -0.25 -19.49
C THR A 3 10.25 -1.26 -19.61
N ASN A 4 10.20 -2.35 -18.84
CA ASN A 4 11.23 -3.41 -18.77
C ASN A 4 12.60 -2.97 -18.22
N HIS A 5 12.69 -1.80 -17.58
CA HIS A 5 13.91 -1.33 -16.93
C HIS A 5 13.75 -1.35 -15.40
N PRO A 6 14.57 -2.11 -14.66
CA PRO A 6 14.56 -2.09 -13.19
C PRO A 6 14.86 -0.67 -12.68
N ILE A 7 14.02 -0.19 -11.76
CA ILE A 7 14.17 1.13 -11.14
C ILE A 7 14.57 1.07 -9.67
N GLY A 8 14.61 -0.13 -9.09
CA GLY A 8 14.96 -0.38 -7.70
C GLY A 8 13.97 -1.28 -6.97
N ARG A 9 14.09 -1.29 -5.64
CA ARG A 9 13.31 -2.11 -4.71
C ARG A 9 12.54 -1.18 -3.75
N LEU A 10 11.28 -1.50 -3.51
CA LEU A 10 10.51 -0.93 -2.41
C LEU A 10 10.52 -1.90 -1.23
N ILE A 11 10.87 -1.42 -0.04
CA ILE A 11 10.86 -2.16 1.21
C ILE A 11 9.84 -1.50 2.13
N PHE A 12 9.00 -2.30 2.76
CA PHE A 12 7.98 -1.84 3.72
C PHE A 12 8.15 -2.57 5.04
N HIS A 13 8.14 -1.80 6.12
CA HIS A 13 8.07 -2.29 7.49
C HIS A 13 6.63 -2.36 7.93
N LEU A 14 6.15 -3.55 8.32
CA LEU A 14 4.81 -3.69 8.90
C LEU A 14 4.90 -3.28 10.38
N THR A 15 4.42 -2.08 10.70
CA THR A 15 4.66 -1.41 11.99
C THR A 15 3.72 -1.87 13.10
N ASN A 16 2.49 -2.26 12.75
CA ASN A 16 1.53 -2.82 13.70
C ASN A 16 0.66 -3.91 13.06
N PRO A 17 1.26 -5.08 12.73
CA PRO A 17 0.51 -6.16 12.11
C PRO A 17 -0.63 -6.67 13.02
N SER A 18 -0.56 -6.47 14.34
CA SER A 18 -1.65 -6.82 15.27
C SER A 18 -2.90 -5.97 15.14
N ALA A 19 -2.82 -4.72 14.67
CA ALA A 19 -3.98 -3.85 14.54
C ALA A 19 -4.90 -4.25 13.36
N LEU A 20 -4.32 -4.79 12.29
CA LEU A 20 -5.04 -5.24 11.10
C LEU A 20 -4.47 -6.59 10.62
N PRO A 21 -4.59 -7.66 11.42
CA PRO A 21 -3.81 -8.89 11.27
C PRO A 21 -4.12 -9.63 9.97
N LYS A 22 -5.40 -9.74 9.61
CA LYS A 22 -5.79 -10.38 8.34
C LYS A 22 -5.29 -9.61 7.13
N HIS A 23 -5.30 -8.28 7.18
CA HIS A 23 -4.82 -7.47 6.07
C HIS A 23 -3.30 -7.54 5.93
N ALA A 24 -2.56 -7.43 7.02
CA ALA A 24 -1.11 -7.59 7.05
C ALA A 24 -0.69 -8.98 6.51
N GLU A 25 -1.32 -10.04 7.01
CA GLU A 25 -1.03 -11.41 6.57
C GLU A 25 -1.36 -11.61 5.08
N ASN A 26 -2.44 -11.00 4.58
CA ASN A 26 -2.75 -11.06 3.15
C ASN A 26 -1.64 -10.46 2.29
N ILE A 27 -1.11 -9.29 2.66
CA ILE A 27 0.02 -8.67 1.95
C ILE A 27 1.25 -9.57 1.98
N ILE A 28 1.58 -10.13 3.14
CA ILE A 28 2.72 -11.05 3.32
C ILE A 28 2.59 -12.25 2.39
N GLN A 29 1.44 -12.92 2.39
CA GLN A 29 1.20 -14.12 1.58
C GLN A 29 1.22 -13.81 0.07
N LEU A 30 0.68 -12.66 -0.34
CA LEU A 30 0.72 -12.20 -1.73
C LEU A 30 2.13 -11.79 -2.19
N ALA A 31 2.93 -11.21 -1.29
CA ALA A 31 4.33 -10.86 -1.57
C ALA A 31 5.19 -12.11 -1.74
N LYS A 32 5.01 -13.12 -0.87
CA LYS A 32 5.68 -14.43 -0.97
C LYS A 32 5.20 -15.25 -2.19
N GLY A 33 3.95 -15.04 -2.61
CA GLY A 33 3.31 -15.89 -3.62
C GLY A 33 3.06 -17.32 -3.13
N SER A 34 2.89 -17.51 -1.82
CA SER A 34 2.77 -18.85 -1.19
C SER A 34 1.63 -19.70 -1.77
N ARG A 35 0.58 -19.05 -2.27
CA ARG A 35 -0.60 -19.73 -2.86
C ARG A 35 -0.57 -19.80 -4.38
N ARG A 36 0.51 -19.40 -5.05
CA ARG A 36 0.60 -19.38 -6.51
C ARG A 36 0.34 -20.75 -7.16
N GLY A 37 0.67 -21.85 -6.47
CA GLY A 37 0.38 -23.22 -6.93
C GLY A 37 -1.10 -23.62 -6.86
N ILE A 38 -1.90 -22.92 -6.07
CA ILE A 38 -3.36 -23.16 -5.90
C ILE A 38 -4.14 -22.13 -6.71
N ASP A 39 -3.78 -20.85 -6.63
CA ASP A 39 -4.33 -19.77 -7.42
C ASP A 39 -3.18 -18.98 -8.08
N PRO A 40 -2.99 -19.09 -9.41
CA PRO A 40 -1.90 -18.43 -10.12
C PRO A 40 -1.99 -16.89 -10.13
N LYS A 41 -3.10 -16.33 -9.64
CA LYS A 41 -3.31 -14.88 -9.49
C LYS A 41 -3.09 -14.39 -8.06
N ALA A 42 -2.90 -15.27 -7.06
CA ALA A 42 -2.68 -14.89 -5.67
C ALA A 42 -1.20 -14.53 -5.38
N HIS A 43 -0.68 -13.51 -6.08
CA HIS A 43 0.66 -12.95 -5.86
C HIS A 43 0.78 -11.53 -6.40
N TYR A 44 1.88 -10.83 -6.10
CA TYR A 44 2.16 -9.50 -6.65
C TYR A 44 3.00 -9.45 -7.92
N VAL A 45 3.73 -10.50 -8.28
CA VAL A 45 4.54 -10.50 -9.51
C VAL A 45 3.67 -10.31 -10.78
N GLY A 46 4.00 -9.30 -11.57
CA GLY A 46 3.27 -8.85 -12.75
C GLY A 46 2.03 -8.00 -12.42
N CYS A 47 1.87 -7.53 -11.18
CA CYS A 47 0.89 -6.50 -10.85
C CYS A 47 1.46 -5.12 -11.17
N GLU A 48 0.60 -4.23 -11.63
CA GLU A 48 0.93 -2.87 -12.02
C GLU A 48 0.46 -1.88 -10.96
N PHE A 49 1.27 -0.84 -10.78
CA PHE A 49 0.81 0.39 -10.15
C PHE A 49 0.01 1.20 -11.16
N ASP A 50 -1.00 1.91 -10.68
CA ASP A 50 -1.67 2.91 -11.49
C ASP A 50 -0.64 3.91 -12.04
N PHE A 51 -0.82 4.23 -13.32
CA PHE A 51 -0.01 5.25 -13.96
C PHE A 51 -0.29 6.58 -13.25
N SER A 52 0.75 7.20 -12.71
CA SER A 52 0.63 8.56 -12.18
C SER A 52 0.32 9.48 -13.38
N PRO A 53 -0.91 10.01 -13.53
CA PRO A 53 -1.19 10.87 -14.66
C PRO A 53 -0.30 12.09 -14.56
N VAL A 54 0.15 12.57 -15.71
CA VAL A 54 0.89 13.81 -15.85
C VAL A 54 0.11 14.92 -15.15
N ALA A 55 0.72 15.47 -14.09
CA ALA A 55 0.55 16.81 -13.55
C ALA A 55 -0.87 17.42 -13.51
N ILE A 56 -1.33 17.78 -12.30
CA ILE A 56 -1.89 19.12 -11.95
C ILE A 56 -3.17 19.64 -12.69
N GLU A 57 -3.45 19.27 -13.93
CA GLU A 57 -4.43 19.93 -14.80
C GLU A 57 -5.89 19.55 -14.49
N ASP A 58 -6.14 18.38 -13.90
CA ASP A 58 -7.52 17.95 -13.60
C ASP A 58 -8.04 18.48 -12.26
N GLY A 59 -7.24 19.24 -11.52
CA GLY A 59 -7.61 19.78 -10.20
C GLY A 59 -7.89 18.73 -9.11
N MET A 60 -7.79 17.43 -9.43
CA MET A 60 -8.25 16.36 -8.53
C MET A 60 -7.23 15.94 -7.48
N GLY A 61 -5.94 16.26 -7.61
CA GLY A 61 -4.90 16.13 -6.56
C GLY A 61 -4.63 14.73 -5.96
N ARG A 62 -5.51 13.74 -6.18
CA ARG A 62 -5.55 12.44 -5.49
C ARG A 62 -4.34 11.56 -5.78
N TYR A 63 -3.77 11.65 -6.98
CA TYR A 63 -2.56 10.90 -7.37
C TYR A 63 -1.26 11.58 -6.96
N ARG A 64 -1.29 12.85 -6.51
CA ARG A 64 -0.06 13.56 -6.16
C ARG A 64 0.64 12.91 -4.97
N TRP A 65 -0.10 12.32 -4.05
CA TRP A 65 0.44 11.80 -2.79
C TRP A 65 0.21 10.31 -2.60
N GLY A 66 -0.30 9.59 -3.61
CA GLY A 66 -0.67 8.18 -3.52
C GLY A 66 -0.29 7.39 -4.77
N HIS A 67 0.25 6.19 -4.59
CA HIS A 67 0.50 5.22 -5.67
C HIS A 67 -0.23 3.92 -5.38
N GLN A 68 -1.24 3.58 -6.18
CA GLN A 68 -2.04 2.37 -5.96
C GLN A 68 -1.49 1.21 -6.76
N LEU A 69 -1.26 0.07 -6.11
CA LEU A 69 -1.11 -1.21 -6.79
C LEU A 69 -2.50 -1.82 -7.03
N ARG A 70 -2.80 -2.17 -8.28
CA ARG A 70 -4.12 -2.74 -8.66
C ARG A 70 -4.37 -4.13 -8.11
N GLY A 71 -3.30 -4.91 -7.91
CA GLY A 71 -3.41 -6.33 -7.60
C GLY A 71 -4.19 -7.12 -8.66
N ARG A 72 -4.70 -8.29 -8.27
CA ARG A 72 -5.47 -9.20 -9.15
C ARG A 72 -6.84 -9.59 -8.60
N GLY A 73 -7.26 -8.96 -7.50
CA GLY A 73 -8.50 -9.26 -6.80
C GLY A 73 -8.51 -10.66 -6.17
N ARG A 74 -7.33 -11.24 -5.91
CA ARG A 74 -7.18 -12.56 -5.29
C ARG A 74 -6.41 -12.46 -4.00
N ASN A 75 -6.94 -13.06 -2.94
CA ASN A 75 -6.34 -13.01 -1.60
C ASN A 75 -5.34 -14.14 -1.36
N GLY A 76 -4.24 -13.78 -0.68
CA GLY A 76 -3.23 -14.69 -0.18
C GLY A 76 -3.67 -15.46 1.07
N ILE A 77 -4.77 -15.06 1.70
CA ILE A 77 -5.40 -15.79 2.82
C ILE A 77 -6.88 -16.07 2.56
N GLY A 78 -7.49 -16.93 3.37
CA GLY A 78 -8.93 -17.22 3.30
C GLY A 78 -9.39 -17.72 1.92
N ARG A 79 -10.62 -17.36 1.54
CA ARG A 79 -11.13 -17.59 0.18
C ARG A 79 -10.59 -16.52 -0.76
N ALA A 80 -10.19 -16.94 -1.95
CA ALA A 80 -9.42 -16.09 -2.86
C ALA A 80 -10.22 -14.87 -3.35
N ASP A 81 -11.54 -14.99 -3.52
CA ASP A 81 -12.47 -13.98 -4.03
C ASP A 81 -13.37 -13.36 -2.96
N GLU A 82 -13.16 -13.71 -1.69
CA GLU A 82 -13.94 -13.16 -0.59
C GLU A 82 -13.22 -11.95 0.03
N PRO A 83 -13.89 -10.79 0.18
CA PRO A 83 -13.30 -9.65 0.86
C PRO A 83 -12.86 -10.02 2.28
N ILE A 84 -11.63 -9.67 2.63
CA ILE A 84 -11.15 -9.76 4.00
C ILE A 84 -11.90 -8.74 4.85
N SER A 85 -12.60 -9.24 5.87
CA SER A 85 -13.31 -8.44 6.86
C SER A 85 -12.81 -8.75 8.27
N ASP A 86 -12.58 -7.68 9.04
CA ASP A 86 -12.07 -7.76 10.41
C ASP A 86 -12.64 -6.65 11.31
N PRO A 87 -13.96 -6.63 11.54
CA PRO A 87 -14.64 -5.51 12.19
C PRO A 87 -14.19 -5.29 13.65
N GLU A 88 -13.80 -6.36 14.36
CA GLU A 88 -13.32 -6.28 15.74
C GLU A 88 -11.99 -5.51 15.80
N SER A 89 -10.98 -5.96 15.05
CA SER A 89 -9.68 -5.27 14.99
C SER A 89 -9.80 -3.85 14.43
N GLN A 90 -10.67 -3.64 13.44
CA GLN A 90 -10.97 -2.30 12.93
C GLN A 90 -11.55 -1.38 14.02
N ALA A 91 -12.45 -1.85 14.87
CA ALA A 91 -13.00 -1.04 15.95
C ALA A 91 -11.93 -0.63 16.97
N GLU A 92 -10.96 -1.51 17.25
CA GLU A 92 -9.88 -1.26 18.21
C GLU A 92 -8.82 -0.26 17.71
N CYS A 93 -8.64 -0.14 16.40
CA CYS A 93 -7.63 0.75 15.79
C CYS A 93 -8.24 1.85 14.92
N CYS A 94 -9.49 2.22 15.16
CA CYS A 94 -10.20 3.26 14.42
C CYS A 94 -9.80 4.66 14.86
N HIS A 95 -9.50 5.51 13.88
CA HIS A 95 -9.20 6.93 14.08
C HIS A 95 -10.21 7.76 13.27
N SER A 96 -10.90 8.67 13.95
CA SER A 96 -11.83 9.59 13.30
C SER A 96 -11.11 10.86 12.86
N THR A 97 -11.34 11.27 11.62
CA THR A 97 -10.81 12.53 11.06
C THR A 97 -11.92 13.27 10.32
N PHE A 98 -11.66 14.51 9.90
CA PHE A 98 -12.68 15.30 9.21
C PHE A 98 -13.13 14.61 7.92
N GLY A 99 -14.42 14.24 7.86
CA GLY A 99 -15.02 13.61 6.69
C GLY A 99 -14.83 12.09 6.57
N GLY A 100 -14.30 11.41 7.59
CA GLY A 100 -14.21 9.94 7.55
C GLY A 100 -13.43 9.29 8.69
N GLN A 101 -13.08 8.03 8.48
CA GLN A 101 -12.31 7.21 9.41
C GLN A 101 -11.15 6.54 8.69
N TYR A 102 -10.06 6.28 9.40
CA TYR A 102 -8.99 5.38 8.97
C TYR A 102 -8.64 4.45 10.12
N TYR A 103 -7.80 3.45 9.84
CA TYR A 103 -7.55 2.36 10.78
C TYR A 103 -6.05 2.05 10.85
N GLY A 104 -5.59 1.51 11.99
CA GLY A 104 -4.20 1.08 12.18
C GLY A 104 -3.36 2.07 13.00
N ASP A 105 -2.16 2.40 12.52
CA ASP A 105 -1.22 3.32 13.19
C ASP A 105 -1.81 4.73 13.38
N ASN A 106 -1.48 5.39 14.49
CA ASN A 106 -1.96 6.74 14.78
C ASN A 106 -1.23 7.80 13.94
N TYR A 107 -1.96 8.77 13.37
CA TYR A 107 -1.40 9.84 12.54
C TYR A 107 -0.28 10.65 13.19
N SER A 108 -0.39 10.96 14.49
CA SER A 108 0.65 11.74 15.21
C SER A 108 1.99 11.00 15.31
N GLU A 109 1.96 9.67 15.23
CA GLU A 109 3.15 8.81 15.20
C GLU A 109 3.69 8.61 13.77
N ILE A 110 2.89 8.96 12.76
CA ILE A 110 3.13 8.75 11.32
C ILE A 110 3.74 9.97 10.65
N GLU A 111 3.35 11.19 11.02
CA GLU A 111 3.69 12.42 10.29
C GLU A 111 5.19 12.81 10.30
N ASN A 112 6.03 11.99 10.95
CA ASN A 112 7.49 12.15 10.98
C ASN A 112 8.15 11.64 9.69
N ASP A 113 9.29 12.23 9.33
CA ASP A 113 10.10 11.91 8.14
C ASP A 113 10.46 10.40 8.05
N PRO A 114 10.14 9.69 6.94
CA PRO A 114 9.62 10.18 5.65
C PRO A 114 8.08 10.26 5.53
N GLY A 115 7.32 9.76 6.50
CA GLY A 115 5.86 9.86 6.49
C GLY A 115 5.20 9.18 5.28
N VAL A 116 5.78 8.08 4.77
CA VAL A 116 5.24 7.32 3.64
C VAL A 116 4.64 6.00 4.10
N MET A 117 3.33 5.85 3.96
CA MET A 117 2.54 4.76 4.51
C MET A 117 2.18 3.72 3.45
N LEU A 118 2.21 2.45 3.85
CA LEU A 118 1.57 1.35 3.14
C LEU A 118 0.15 1.19 3.68
N THR A 119 -0.84 1.36 2.81
CA THR A 119 -2.26 1.30 3.17
C THR A 119 -3.02 0.29 2.33
N VAL A 120 -4.07 -0.28 2.89
CA VAL A 120 -5.03 -1.13 2.16
C VAL A 120 -6.42 -0.52 2.22
N PRO A 121 -7.26 -0.70 1.18
CA PRO A 121 -8.65 -0.31 1.27
C PRO A 121 -9.38 -1.22 2.27
N VAL A 122 -10.00 -0.60 3.28
CA VAL A 122 -10.82 -1.28 4.30
C VAL A 122 -12.31 -1.02 4.13
N VAL A 123 -12.69 -0.12 3.21
CA VAL A 123 -14.05 0.07 2.72
C VAL A 123 -14.03 0.43 1.24
N GLY A 124 -15.17 0.30 0.56
CA GLY A 124 -15.32 0.72 -0.84
C GLY A 124 -14.68 -0.23 -1.87
N PRO A 125 -14.47 0.24 -3.11
CA PRO A 125 -14.00 -0.59 -4.21
C PRO A 125 -12.62 -1.23 -3.96
N GLY A 126 -12.58 -2.56 -4.01
CA GLY A 126 -11.36 -3.33 -3.76
C GLY A 126 -11.03 -3.52 -2.29
N PHE A 127 -11.94 -3.19 -1.38
CA PHE A 127 -11.88 -3.58 0.02
C PHE A 127 -11.50 -5.05 0.21
N GLY A 128 -10.57 -5.31 1.12
CA GLY A 128 -10.24 -6.66 1.55
C GLY A 128 -9.70 -7.54 0.43
N SER A 129 -9.06 -6.91 -0.57
CA SER A 129 -8.49 -7.58 -1.74
C SER A 129 -6.96 -7.47 -1.76
N SER A 130 -6.34 -7.85 -2.88
CA SER A 130 -4.91 -7.66 -3.17
C SER A 130 -4.52 -6.23 -3.54
N LYS A 131 -5.38 -5.23 -3.30
CA LYS A 131 -5.05 -3.82 -3.58
C LYS A 131 -4.34 -3.20 -2.38
N PHE A 132 -3.35 -2.35 -2.65
CA PHE A 132 -2.76 -1.48 -1.63
C PHE A 132 -2.35 -0.15 -2.26
N SER A 133 -2.11 0.85 -1.42
CA SER A 133 -1.59 2.15 -1.83
C SER A 133 -0.35 2.53 -1.02
N ILE A 134 0.54 3.31 -1.64
CA ILE A 134 1.69 3.94 -1.00
C ILE A 134 1.36 5.43 -0.88
N VAL A 135 1.14 5.92 0.34
CA VAL A 135 0.65 7.28 0.60
C VAL A 135 1.75 8.11 1.25
N ARG A 136 2.16 9.20 0.59
CA ARG A 136 3.21 10.13 1.01
C ARG A 136 2.63 11.24 1.88
N VAL A 137 2.22 10.88 3.09
CA VAL A 137 1.63 11.79 4.08
C VAL A 137 2.59 12.91 4.44
N GLY A 138 3.85 12.57 4.76
CA GLY A 138 4.88 13.53 5.15
C GLY A 138 5.27 14.55 4.07
N GLU A 139 5.02 14.22 2.79
CA GLU A 139 5.27 15.15 1.67
C GLU A 139 4.04 16.01 1.32
N SER A 140 2.86 15.69 1.87
CA SER A 140 1.61 16.39 1.55
C SER A 140 1.44 17.67 2.37
N PRO A 141 0.60 18.64 1.92
CA PRO A 141 0.25 19.78 2.75
C PRO A 141 -0.42 19.33 4.05
N LYS A 142 -0.14 20.00 5.16
CA LYS A 142 -0.62 19.61 6.50
C LYS A 142 -2.14 19.50 6.57
N GLU A 143 -2.86 20.32 5.81
CA GLU A 143 -4.33 20.32 5.78
C GLU A 143 -4.90 19.04 5.14
N TRP A 144 -4.07 18.31 4.37
CA TRP A 144 -4.45 17.09 3.68
C TRP A 144 -3.95 15.84 4.39
N GLY A 145 -2.84 15.91 5.13
CA GLY A 145 -2.09 14.77 5.66
C GLY A 145 -2.96 13.62 6.17
N GLU A 146 -3.69 13.82 7.26
CA GLU A 146 -4.52 12.76 7.86
C GLU A 146 -5.69 12.35 6.94
N THR A 147 -6.26 13.30 6.20
CA THR A 147 -7.39 13.03 5.29
C THR A 147 -7.02 12.12 4.11
N LEU A 148 -5.73 12.03 3.76
CA LEU A 148 -5.24 11.09 2.74
C LEU A 148 -5.38 9.63 3.16
N LEU A 149 -5.53 9.36 4.47
CA LEU A 149 -5.67 8.01 5.02
C LEU A 149 -7.13 7.55 5.13
N ILE A 150 -8.10 8.44 4.91
CA ILE A 150 -9.53 8.12 5.01
C ILE A 150 -9.86 6.86 4.20
N ASN A 151 -10.69 6.00 4.78
CA ASN A 151 -11.18 4.74 4.21
C ASN A 151 -10.07 3.69 3.97
N SER A 152 -8.90 3.88 4.58
CA SER A 152 -7.78 2.96 4.48
C SER A 152 -7.33 2.42 5.84
N GLY A 153 -6.75 1.23 5.82
CA GLY A 153 -6.02 0.65 6.94
C GLY A 153 -4.53 0.83 6.72
N VAL A 154 -3.87 1.54 7.62
CA VAL A 154 -2.41 1.69 7.66
C VAL A 154 -1.81 0.42 8.25
N ILE A 155 -1.01 -0.29 7.44
CA ILE A 155 -0.44 -1.59 7.82
C ILE A 155 1.08 -1.58 7.86
N GLY A 156 1.71 -0.49 7.42
CA GLY A 156 3.16 -0.36 7.44
C GLY A 156 3.67 0.96 6.89
N ARG A 157 5.00 1.08 6.84
CA ARG A 157 5.72 2.28 6.41
C ARG A 157 6.80 1.92 5.41
N LEU A 158 7.09 2.82 4.49
CA LEU A 158 8.18 2.66 3.54
C LEU A 158 9.53 2.80 4.27
N ASP A 159 10.48 1.93 3.96
CA ASP A 159 11.87 2.10 4.37
C ASP A 159 12.52 3.31 3.69
N ALA A 160 13.35 4.05 4.42
CA ALA A 160 14.00 5.26 3.91
C ALA A 160 14.87 4.99 2.66
N SER A 161 15.50 3.81 2.56
CA SER A 161 16.30 3.42 1.38
C SER A 161 15.48 3.32 0.09
N SER A 162 14.16 3.18 0.20
CA SER A 162 13.25 3.00 -0.93
C SER A 162 12.67 4.31 -1.46
N LEU A 163 12.97 5.46 -0.83
CA LEU A 163 12.35 6.75 -1.16
C LEU A 163 12.66 7.20 -2.60
N GLU A 164 13.91 7.05 -3.05
CA GLU A 164 14.32 7.45 -4.41
C GLU A 164 13.62 6.60 -5.48
N VAL A 165 13.38 5.32 -5.20
CA VAL A 165 12.61 4.42 -6.08
C VAL A 165 11.18 4.91 -6.20
N LEU A 166 10.56 5.28 -5.07
CA LEU A 166 9.21 5.84 -5.07
C LEU A 166 9.14 7.17 -5.82
N HIS A 167 10.12 8.06 -5.65
CA HIS A 167 10.19 9.32 -6.40
C HIS A 167 10.37 9.08 -7.89
N THR A 168 11.16 8.10 -8.28
CA THR A 168 11.31 7.66 -9.67
C THR A 168 9.98 7.14 -10.22
N MET A 169 9.26 6.31 -9.46
CA MET A 169 7.91 5.86 -9.81
C MET A 169 6.92 7.01 -9.99
N ALA A 170 7.02 8.06 -9.16
CA ALA A 170 6.13 9.22 -9.22
C ALA A 170 6.41 10.13 -10.43
N ARG A 171 7.65 10.17 -10.90
CA ARG A 171 8.10 11.05 -12.01
C ARG A 171 7.99 10.40 -13.39
N GLN A 172 7.75 9.09 -13.46
CA GLN A 172 7.74 8.35 -14.71
C GLN A 172 6.59 8.81 -15.64
N ARG A 173 6.84 8.79 -16.95
CA ARG A 173 5.86 9.19 -17.98
C ARG A 173 5.68 8.17 -19.10
N VAL A 174 6.31 7.01 -19.01
CA VAL A 174 6.49 6.09 -20.14
C VAL A 174 5.70 4.78 -19.99
N GLY A 175 5.30 4.41 -18.77
CA GLY A 175 4.44 3.26 -18.55
C GLY A 175 4.25 2.94 -17.06
N PRO A 176 3.19 2.22 -16.68
CA PRO A 176 2.93 1.92 -15.28
C PRO A 176 4.09 1.13 -14.66
N PRO A 177 4.53 1.49 -13.44
CA PRO A 177 5.49 0.67 -12.72
C PRO A 177 4.93 -0.74 -12.50
N THR A 178 5.74 -1.76 -12.79
CA THR A 178 5.35 -3.18 -12.66
C THR A 178 6.22 -3.90 -11.65
N VAL A 179 5.59 -4.75 -10.82
CA VAL A 179 6.30 -5.60 -9.85
C VAL A 179 6.88 -6.81 -10.58
N VAL A 180 8.21 -6.90 -10.69
CA VAL A 180 8.89 -8.04 -11.34
C VAL A 180 9.31 -9.13 -10.35
N SER A 181 9.48 -8.74 -9.09
CA SER A 181 9.84 -9.63 -7.98
C SER A 181 9.23 -9.07 -6.71
N SER A 182 8.79 -9.96 -5.83
CA SER A 182 8.27 -9.63 -4.51
C SER A 182 8.63 -10.75 -3.54
N GLY A 183 8.71 -10.42 -2.26
CA GLY A 183 9.03 -11.39 -1.21
C GLY A 183 8.92 -10.73 0.16
N VAL A 184 9.32 -11.48 1.17
CA VAL A 184 9.44 -10.99 2.55
C VAL A 184 10.89 -11.16 2.95
N LEU A 185 11.47 -10.12 3.52
CA LEU A 185 12.83 -10.11 4.03
C LEU A 185 12.80 -10.61 5.47
N ASP A 186 13.77 -11.44 5.84
CA ASP A 186 13.99 -11.75 7.24
C ASP A 186 14.65 -10.55 7.93
N ALA A 187 14.38 -10.36 9.22
CA ALA A 187 14.88 -9.21 9.99
C ALA A 187 16.43 -9.08 10.00
N THR A 188 17.14 -10.15 9.63
CA THR A 188 18.60 -10.20 9.51
C THR A 188 19.15 -9.71 8.17
N GLU A 189 18.30 -9.46 7.17
CA GLU A 189 18.70 -9.07 5.81
C GLU A 189 18.61 -7.55 5.57
N VAL A 190 18.24 -6.78 6.59
CA VAL A 190 18.19 -5.31 6.56
C VAL A 190 19.50 -4.78 7.17
N GLY A 191 20.59 -4.87 6.40
CA GLY A 191 21.92 -4.39 6.77
C GLY A 191 22.49 -3.44 5.73
#